data_AF-A0A7S0M2E5-F1
#
_entry.id   AF-A0A7S0M2E5-F1
#
_cell.length_a   1.000
_cell.length_b   1.000
_cell.length_c   1.000
_cell.angle_alpha   90.00
_cell.angle_beta   90.00
_cell.angle_gamma   90.00
#
_symmetry.space_group_name_H-M   'P 1'
#
loop_
_entity.id
_entity.type
_entity.pdbx_description
1 polymer ?
#
loop_
_entity_poly.entity_id
_entity_poly.type
_entity_poly.pdbx_seq_one_letter_code
_entity_poly.pdbx_strand_id
1 'polypeptide(L)'
;AAPPREAIQLGPIVISAICCFCVVLGIFIAFMIWVVITLIFSVPSMDTKCGKFHHLWQYCAIVVGVMPVTALALNLIAFATRMVGLTAIPGLISLAIAVWGMLTWSGLGECDDFYLHFYPDLLLMFKIYVVINSFYFFIFLCVICAGTAVLGAAIAAGGVFSAPSAADSGGGGGGED
;
A
#
# COMPACT_ATOMS: atom_id res chain seq x y z
N ALA A 1 -50.70 6.79 -9.57
CA ALA A 1 -49.65 7.06 -8.57
C ALA A 1 -48.85 5.78 -8.38
N ALA A 2 -47.63 5.74 -8.91
CA ALA A 2 -46.73 4.60 -8.71
C ALA A 2 -46.13 4.69 -7.28
N PRO A 3 -46.06 3.57 -6.52
CA PRO A 3 -45.44 3.59 -5.20
C PRO A 3 -43.91 3.78 -5.31
N PRO A 4 -43.27 4.42 -4.31
CA PRO A 4 -41.85 4.74 -4.32
C PRO A 4 -40.98 3.48 -4.24
N ARG A 5 -40.12 3.27 -5.26
CA ARG A 5 -39.10 2.19 -5.32
C ARG A 5 -37.83 2.52 -4.52
N GLU A 6 -37.96 3.04 -3.31
CA GLU A 6 -36.82 3.54 -2.52
C GLU A 6 -36.61 2.76 -1.21
N ALA A 7 -37.30 1.64 -1.02
CA ALA A 7 -37.08 0.76 0.12
C ALA A 7 -36.63 -0.62 -0.38
N ILE A 8 -35.54 -1.14 0.21
CA ILE A 8 -35.00 -2.50 0.04
C ILE A 8 -34.04 -2.67 -1.15
N GLN A 9 -32.78 -2.19 -1.02
CA GLN A 9 -31.60 -2.87 -1.61
C GLN A 9 -30.31 -2.78 -0.77
N LEU A 10 -30.35 -2.28 0.47
CA LEU A 10 -29.17 -2.35 1.35
C LEU A 10 -28.84 -3.79 1.80
N GLY A 11 -29.84 -4.65 1.95
CA GLY A 11 -29.68 -6.04 2.43
C GLY A 11 -28.66 -6.88 1.65
N PRO A 12 -28.81 -7.04 0.31
CA PRO A 12 -27.90 -7.89 -0.46
C PRO A 12 -26.48 -7.32 -0.58
N ILE A 13 -26.32 -5.98 -0.59
CA ILE A 13 -25.00 -5.34 -0.65
C ILE A 13 -24.24 -5.56 0.67
N VAL A 14 -24.91 -5.41 1.81
CA VAL A 14 -24.29 -5.60 3.14
C VAL A 14 -23.93 -7.07 3.36
N ILE A 15 -24.80 -8.02 2.97
CA ILE A 15 -24.50 -9.46 3.07
C ILE A 15 -23.32 -9.83 2.17
N SER A 16 -23.29 -9.34 0.93
CA SER A 16 -22.15 -9.55 0.03
C SER A 16 -20.85 -8.97 0.60
N ALA A 17 -20.89 -7.77 1.17
CA ALA A 17 -19.72 -7.14 1.77
C ALA A 17 -19.18 -7.92 2.98
N ILE A 18 -20.07 -8.43 3.84
CA ILE A 18 -19.69 -9.28 4.98
C ILE A 18 -19.07 -10.59 4.51
N CYS A 19 -19.65 -11.25 3.50
CA CYS A 19 -19.08 -12.48 2.94
C CYS A 19 -17.70 -12.24 2.34
N CYS A 20 -17.52 -11.17 1.55
CA CYS A 20 -16.21 -10.79 1.01
C CYS A 20 -15.20 -10.51 2.13
N PHE A 21 -15.61 -9.79 3.18
CA PHE A 21 -14.74 -9.51 4.32
C PHE A 21 -14.31 -10.79 5.05
N CYS A 22 -15.24 -11.71 5.32
CA CYS A 22 -14.93 -12.99 5.96
C CYS A 22 -13.98 -13.85 5.12
N VAL A 23 -14.17 -13.89 3.81
CA VAL A 23 -13.28 -14.63 2.89
C VAL A 23 -11.88 -14.01 2.87
N VAL A 24 -11.79 -12.68 2.75
CA VAL A 24 -10.50 -11.98 2.76
C VAL A 24 -9.78 -12.16 4.10
N LEU A 25 -10.51 -12.08 5.21
CA LEU A 25 -9.96 -12.28 6.55
C LEU A 25 -9.49 -13.74 6.74
N GLY A 26 -10.24 -14.72 6.24
CA GLY A 26 -9.85 -16.13 6.27
C GLY A 26 -8.57 -16.39 5.46
N ILE A 27 -8.48 -15.86 4.24
CA ILE A 27 -7.29 -15.96 3.40
C ILE A 27 -6.10 -15.26 4.07
N PHE A 28 -6.31 -14.10 4.68
CA PHE A 28 -5.27 -13.37 5.40
C PHE A 28 -4.74 -14.16 6.59
N ILE A 29 -5.61 -14.77 7.40
CA ILE A 29 -5.19 -15.61 8.53
C ILE A 29 -4.41 -16.82 8.04
N ALA A 30 -4.90 -17.52 7.01
CA ALA A 30 -4.22 -18.67 6.43
C ALA A 30 -2.82 -18.28 5.89
N PHE A 31 -2.73 -17.13 5.22
CA PHE A 31 -1.47 -16.56 4.75
C PHE A 31 -0.51 -16.27 5.92
N MET A 32 -0.98 -15.61 6.97
CA MET A 32 -0.14 -15.29 8.14
C MET A 32 0.35 -16.57 8.84
N ILE A 33 -0.49 -17.60 8.95
CA ILE A 33 -0.08 -18.90 9.48
C ILE A 33 1.02 -19.52 8.62
N TRP A 34 0.84 -19.53 7.29
CA TRP A 34 1.85 -20.04 6.36
C TRP A 34 3.18 -19.28 6.49
N VAL A 35 3.14 -17.95 6.54
CA VAL A 35 4.31 -17.08 6.74
C VAL A 35 5.04 -17.42 8.04
N VAL A 36 4.31 -17.53 9.16
CA VAL A 36 4.92 -17.84 10.47
C VAL A 36 5.57 -19.22 10.45
N ILE A 37 4.89 -20.22 9.90
CA ILE A 37 5.43 -21.58 9.76
C ILE A 37 6.72 -21.56 8.94
N THR A 38 6.68 -20.96 7.74
CA THR A 38 7.85 -20.87 6.85
C THR A 38 9.01 -20.13 7.53
N LEU A 39 8.76 -19.05 8.29
CA LEU A 39 9.80 -18.33 9.02
C LEU A 39 10.44 -19.16 10.13
N ILE A 40 9.65 -19.92 10.90
CA ILE A 40 10.16 -20.78 11.98
C ILE A 40 11.04 -21.90 11.41
N PHE A 41 10.58 -22.58 10.36
CA PHE A 41 11.35 -23.68 9.75
C PHE A 41 12.60 -23.21 9.01
N SER A 42 12.64 -21.93 8.60
CA SER A 42 13.78 -21.35 7.90
C SER A 42 14.76 -20.57 8.79
N VAL A 43 14.53 -20.47 10.11
CA VAL A 43 15.51 -19.92 11.07
C VAL A 43 16.94 -20.47 10.87
N PRO A 44 17.17 -21.79 10.72
CA PRO A 44 18.53 -22.31 10.53
C PRO A 44 19.22 -21.84 9.26
N SER A 45 18.48 -21.30 8.28
CA SER A 45 19.09 -20.72 7.07
C SER A 45 19.97 -19.50 7.38
N MET A 46 19.75 -18.81 8.50
CA MET A 46 20.53 -17.63 8.90
C MET A 46 21.99 -17.96 9.25
N ASP A 47 22.27 -19.16 9.74
CA ASP A 47 23.62 -19.57 10.14
C ASP A 47 24.48 -20.02 8.96
N THR A 48 23.88 -20.14 7.77
CA THR A 48 24.59 -20.51 6.54
C THR A 48 25.39 -19.33 5.98
N LYS A 49 26.41 -19.64 5.17
CA LYS A 49 27.23 -18.61 4.49
C LYS A 49 26.37 -17.68 3.63
N CYS A 50 25.39 -18.22 2.90
CA CYS A 50 24.45 -17.43 2.10
C CYS A 50 23.51 -16.57 2.97
N GLY A 51 23.05 -17.11 4.11
CA GLY A 51 22.15 -16.40 5.04
C GLY A 51 22.76 -15.15 5.66
N LYS A 52 24.06 -15.18 5.98
CA LYS A 52 24.78 -14.03 6.55
C LYS A 52 25.01 -12.89 5.57
N PHE A 53 25.16 -13.16 4.27
CA PHE A 53 25.44 -12.13 3.28
C PHE A 53 24.18 -11.47 2.74
N HIS A 54 23.12 -12.24 2.50
CA HIS A 54 21.95 -11.73 1.79
C HIS A 54 20.79 -11.36 2.71
N HIS A 55 20.85 -11.66 4.01
CA HIS A 55 19.81 -11.33 4.99
C HIS A 55 18.38 -11.69 4.52
N LEU A 56 18.25 -12.72 3.67
CA LEU A 56 17.00 -13.07 2.99
C LEU A 56 15.88 -13.39 3.99
N TRP A 57 16.24 -14.09 5.07
CA TRP A 57 15.32 -14.41 6.16
C TRP A 57 14.81 -13.15 6.86
N GLN A 58 15.68 -12.19 7.17
CA GLN A 58 15.30 -10.93 7.80
C GLN A 58 14.39 -10.10 6.90
N TYR A 59 14.69 -10.07 5.60
CA TYR A 59 13.80 -9.45 4.61
C TYR A 59 12.42 -10.11 4.66
N CYS A 60 12.32 -11.43 4.57
CA CYS A 60 11.03 -12.13 4.61
C CYS A 60 10.27 -11.89 5.94
N ALA A 61 10.97 -11.88 7.07
CA ALA A 61 10.36 -11.64 8.38
C ALA A 61 9.76 -10.24 8.50
N ILE A 62 10.51 -9.21 8.11
CA ILE A 62 10.07 -7.81 8.22
C ILE A 62 9.00 -7.51 7.17
N VAL A 63 9.27 -7.89 5.93
CA VAL A 63 8.49 -7.46 4.77
C VAL A 63 7.19 -8.25 4.62
N VAL A 64 7.19 -9.52 4.99
CA VAL A 64 6.00 -10.37 4.83
C VAL A 64 5.30 -10.61 6.17
N GLY A 65 6.04 -10.65 7.28
CA GLY A 65 5.46 -10.84 8.61
C GLY A 65 4.98 -9.53 9.26
N VAL A 66 5.83 -8.51 9.29
CA VAL A 66 5.56 -7.30 10.09
C VAL A 66 4.76 -6.24 9.32
N MET A 67 5.06 -6.02 8.04
CA MET A 67 4.38 -5.02 7.21
C MET A 67 2.85 -5.17 7.14
N PRO A 68 2.26 -6.36 6.93
CA PRO A 68 0.81 -6.47 6.85
C PRO A 68 0.13 -6.12 8.18
N VAL A 69 0.78 -6.45 9.30
CA VAL A 69 0.30 -6.13 10.65
C VAL A 69 0.35 -4.63 10.90
N THR A 70 1.45 -3.97 10.54
CA THR A 70 1.58 -2.52 10.71
C THR A 70 0.63 -1.77 9.78
N ALA A 71 0.44 -2.22 8.54
CA ALA A 71 -0.53 -1.64 7.62
C ALA A 71 -1.97 -1.77 8.14
N LEU A 72 -2.34 -2.92 8.72
CA LEU A 72 -3.64 -3.12 9.35
C LEU A 72 -3.81 -2.19 10.56
N ALA A 73 -2.80 -2.09 11.43
CA ALA A 73 -2.83 -1.21 12.59
C ALA A 73 -2.95 0.26 12.19
N LEU A 74 -2.20 0.71 11.19
CA LEU A 74 -2.27 2.08 10.67
C LEU A 74 -3.63 2.38 10.05
N ASN A 75 -4.23 1.44 9.31
CA ASN A 75 -5.58 1.61 8.77
C ASN A 75 -6.64 1.70 9.87
N LEU A 76 -6.53 0.90 10.93
CA LEU A 76 -7.41 1.00 12.10
C LEU A 76 -7.27 2.34 12.82
N ILE A 77 -6.04 2.82 13.02
CA ILE A 77 -5.77 4.12 13.65
C ILE A 77 -6.26 5.27 12.77
N ALA A 78 -6.04 5.21 11.45
CA ALA A 78 -6.50 6.22 10.51
C ALA A 78 -8.04 6.29 10.47
N PHE A 79 -8.71 5.13 10.52
CA PHE A 79 -10.16 5.06 10.66
C PHE A 79 -10.65 5.71 11.96
N ALA A 80 -9.96 5.44 13.08
CA ALA A 80 -10.31 6.01 14.37
C ALA A 80 -10.05 7.52 14.47
N THR A 81 -9.00 8.03 13.81
CA THR A 81 -8.54 9.42 13.94
C THR A 81 -8.98 10.34 12.79
N ARG A 82 -9.59 9.80 11.72
CA ARG A 82 -10.01 10.53 10.50
C ARG A 82 -8.92 11.40 9.86
N MET A 83 -7.63 11.14 10.13
CA MET A 83 -6.53 11.91 9.55
C MET A 83 -6.12 11.32 8.19
N VAL A 84 -6.47 12.02 7.11
CA VAL A 84 -6.21 11.58 5.73
C VAL A 84 -4.71 11.64 5.36
N GLY A 85 -3.95 12.54 6.00
CA GLY A 85 -2.53 12.80 5.66
C GLY A 85 -1.55 11.68 6.04
N LEU A 86 -1.91 10.76 6.94
CA LEU A 86 -1.02 9.66 7.36
C LEU A 86 -0.91 8.52 6.34
N THR A 87 -1.76 8.53 5.31
CA THR A 87 -1.88 7.44 4.33
C THR A 87 -0.78 7.43 3.26
N ALA A 88 0.00 8.50 3.13
CA ALA A 88 1.09 8.59 2.15
C ALA A 88 2.39 7.89 2.59
N ILE A 89 2.63 7.80 3.90
CA ILE A 89 3.86 7.23 4.49
C ILE A 89 4.05 5.73 4.13
N PRO A 90 3.01 4.87 4.21
CA PRO A 90 3.13 3.45 3.85
C PRO A 90 3.55 3.21 2.38
N GLY A 91 3.19 4.11 1.46
CA GLY A 91 3.54 4.00 0.05
C GLY A 91 5.04 4.16 -0.20
N LEU A 92 5.69 5.13 0.45
CA LEU A 92 7.14 5.34 0.34
C LEU A 92 7.94 4.19 0.96
N ILE A 93 7.47 3.63 2.07
CA ILE A 93 8.14 2.50 2.71
C ILE A 93 8.03 1.24 1.83
N SER A 94 6.86 1.01 1.23
CA SER A 94 6.67 -0.11 0.28
C SER A 94 7.60 0.00 -0.92
N LEU A 95 7.86 1.23 -1.39
CA LEU A 95 8.77 1.50 -2.50
C LEU A 95 10.23 1.18 -2.15
N ALA A 96 10.71 1.64 -0.99
CA ALA A 96 12.06 1.32 -0.51
C ALA A 96 12.26 -0.19 -0.34
N ILE A 97 11.23 -0.88 0.15
CA ILE A 97 11.24 -2.34 0.32
C ILE A 97 11.23 -3.07 -1.02
N ALA A 98 10.45 -2.61 -2.00
CA ALA A 98 10.44 -3.19 -3.34
C ALA A 98 11.83 -3.11 -3.99
N VAL A 99 12.49 -1.95 -3.89
CA VAL A 99 13.85 -1.76 -4.40
C VAL A 99 14.84 -2.66 -3.66
N TRP A 100 14.75 -2.74 -2.33
CA TRP A 100 15.60 -3.63 -1.55
C TRP A 100 15.40 -5.10 -1.93
N GLY A 101 14.16 -5.54 -2.14
CA GLY A 101 13.85 -6.89 -2.61
C GLY A 101 14.45 -7.21 -3.97
N MET A 102 14.37 -6.28 -4.92
CA MET A 102 14.97 -6.45 -6.25
C MET A 102 16.51 -6.50 -6.19
N LEU A 103 17.13 -5.68 -5.35
CA LEU A 103 18.58 -5.72 -5.13
C LEU A 103 19.02 -7.04 -4.51
N THR A 104 18.33 -7.51 -3.48
CA THR A 104 18.58 -8.80 -2.84
C THR A 104 18.42 -9.95 -3.82
N TRP A 105 17.39 -9.91 -4.68
CA TRP A 105 17.21 -10.90 -5.73
C TRP A 105 18.39 -10.92 -6.70
N SER A 106 18.80 -9.75 -7.21
CA SER A 106 19.90 -9.66 -8.18
C SER A 106 21.23 -10.15 -7.61
N GLY A 107 21.40 -10.06 -6.29
CA GLY A 107 22.60 -10.51 -5.59
C GLY A 107 22.64 -12.01 -5.27
N LEU A 108 21.54 -12.75 -5.46
CA LEU A 108 21.45 -14.13 -4.98
C LEU A 108 22.40 -15.12 -5.68
N GLY A 109 22.75 -14.88 -6.96
CA GLY A 109 23.76 -15.65 -7.69
C GLY A 109 23.72 -17.17 -7.43
N GLU A 110 24.86 -17.73 -7.03
CA GLU A 110 25.04 -19.16 -6.70
C GLU A 110 24.25 -19.63 -5.46
N CYS A 111 23.79 -18.70 -4.61
CA CYS A 111 22.97 -19.03 -3.45
C CYS A 111 21.51 -19.33 -3.82
N ASP A 112 21.02 -18.97 -5.02
CA ASP A 112 19.63 -19.29 -5.44
C ASP A 112 19.40 -20.82 -5.48
N ASP A 113 20.36 -21.58 -6.04
CA ASP A 113 20.28 -23.04 -6.11
C ASP A 113 20.31 -23.70 -4.71
N PHE A 114 21.07 -23.12 -3.77
CA PHE A 114 21.09 -23.58 -2.38
C PHE A 114 19.70 -23.40 -1.73
N TYR A 115 19.09 -22.23 -1.87
CA TYR A 115 17.76 -21.98 -1.32
C TYR A 115 16.69 -22.82 -1.99
N LEU A 116 16.80 -23.07 -3.30
CA LEU A 116 15.88 -23.94 -4.03
C LEU A 116 15.89 -25.38 -3.50
N HIS A 117 17.06 -25.89 -3.11
CA HIS A 117 17.21 -27.28 -2.65
C HIS A 117 16.85 -27.46 -1.17
N PHE A 118 17.26 -26.54 -0.30
CA PHE A 118 17.10 -26.70 1.15
C PHE A 118 15.89 -25.96 1.74
N TYR A 119 15.48 -24.83 1.15
CA TYR A 119 14.41 -23.97 1.68
C TYR A 119 13.51 -23.41 0.57
N PRO A 120 12.85 -24.29 -0.23
CA PRO A 120 12.06 -23.87 -1.38
C PRO A 120 10.90 -22.93 -1.00
N ASP A 121 10.27 -23.16 0.16
CA ASP A 121 9.15 -22.33 0.63
C ASP A 121 9.55 -20.90 0.96
N LEU A 122 10.74 -20.70 1.54
CA LEU A 122 11.28 -19.37 1.84
C LEU A 122 11.58 -18.62 0.56
N LEU A 123 12.19 -19.30 -0.41
CA LEU A 123 12.50 -18.71 -1.70
C LEU A 123 11.22 -18.37 -2.46
N LEU A 124 10.24 -19.27 -2.48
CA LEU A 124 8.94 -19.01 -3.12
C LEU A 124 8.25 -17.79 -2.50
N MET A 125 8.24 -17.70 -1.18
CA MET A 125 7.68 -16.56 -0.44
C MET A 125 8.37 -15.25 -0.80
N PHE A 126 9.71 -15.24 -0.83
CA PHE A 126 10.49 -14.09 -1.30
C PHE A 126 10.12 -13.70 -2.73
N LYS A 127 10.09 -14.69 -3.64
CA LYS A 127 9.86 -14.43 -5.07
C LYS A 127 8.46 -13.86 -5.32
N ILE A 128 7.43 -14.46 -4.73
CA ILE A 128 6.04 -13.99 -4.82
C ILE A 128 5.92 -12.55 -4.28
N TYR A 129 6.54 -12.27 -3.14
CA TYR A 129 6.38 -10.96 -2.51
C TYR A 129 7.09 -9.84 -3.28
N VAL A 130 8.26 -10.11 -3.87
CA VAL A 130 8.95 -9.14 -4.75
C VAL A 130 8.10 -8.81 -5.98
N VAL A 131 7.47 -9.81 -6.59
CA VAL A 131 6.57 -9.61 -7.74
C VAL A 131 5.35 -8.77 -7.34
N ILE A 132 4.68 -9.12 -6.24
CA ILE A 132 3.51 -8.38 -5.73
C ILE A 132 3.88 -6.92 -5.41
N ASN A 133 4.99 -6.68 -4.71
CA ASN A 133 5.46 -5.33 -4.41
C ASN A 133 5.79 -4.53 -5.66
N SER A 134 6.33 -5.18 -6.70
CA SER A 134 6.60 -4.53 -7.99
C SER A 134 5.30 -4.07 -8.65
N PHE A 135 4.24 -4.89 -8.65
CA PHE A 135 2.93 -4.48 -9.14
C PHE A 135 2.34 -3.30 -8.35
N TYR A 136 2.43 -3.32 -7.01
CA TYR A 136 1.98 -2.19 -6.18
C TYR A 136 2.75 -0.90 -6.49
N PHE A 137 4.06 -0.99 -6.73
CA PHE A 137 4.87 0.14 -7.14
C PHE A 137 4.41 0.73 -8.48
N PHE A 138 4.15 -0.10 -9.50
CA PHE A 138 3.63 0.36 -10.78
C PHE A 138 2.26 1.02 -10.64
N ILE A 139 1.34 0.43 -9.87
CA ILE A 139 0.02 1.02 -9.61
C ILE A 139 0.16 2.37 -8.91
N PHE A 140 1.03 2.48 -7.91
CA PHE A 140 1.28 3.73 -7.19
C PHE A 140 1.84 4.82 -8.12
N LEU A 141 2.81 4.49 -8.99
CA LEU A 141 3.30 5.41 -10.00
C LEU A 141 2.20 5.83 -10.98
N CYS A 142 1.36 4.90 -11.44
CA CYS A 142 0.23 5.22 -12.31
C CYS A 142 -0.74 6.21 -11.64
N VAL A 143 -1.05 6.01 -10.35
CA VAL A 143 -1.92 6.93 -9.59
C VAL A 143 -1.27 8.30 -9.41
N ILE A 144 0.04 8.35 -9.12
CA ILE A 144 0.77 9.64 -9.04
C ILE A 144 0.76 10.33 -10.39
N CYS A 145 1.07 9.64 -11.49
CA CYS A 145 1.07 10.19 -12.83
C CYS A 145 -0.32 10.70 -13.25
N ALA A 146 -1.38 9.95 -12.93
CA ALA A 146 -2.75 10.41 -13.15
C ALA A 146 -3.09 11.63 -12.28
N GLY A 147 -2.66 11.64 -11.01
CA GLY A 147 -2.85 12.76 -10.09
C GLY A 147 -2.11 14.03 -10.54
N THR A 148 -0.86 13.92 -10.99
CA THR A 148 -0.10 15.06 -11.51
C THR A 148 -0.60 15.53 -12.87
N ALA A 149 -1.12 14.64 -13.72
CA ALA A 149 -1.78 15.04 -14.96
C ALA A 149 -3.07 15.82 -14.70
N VAL A 150 -3.89 15.41 -13.73
CA VAL A 150 -5.12 16.13 -13.34
C VAL A 150 -4.79 17.44 -12.64
N LEU A 151 -3.79 17.46 -11.75
CA LEU A 151 -3.36 18.68 -11.07
C LEU A 151 -2.71 19.65 -12.06
N GLY A 152 -1.88 19.15 -12.98
CA GLY A 152 -1.28 19.93 -14.07
C GLY A 152 -2.31 20.47 -15.05
N ALA A 153 -3.35 19.71 -15.38
CA ALA A 153 -4.48 20.18 -16.17
C ALA A 153 -5.32 21.24 -15.42
N ALA A 154 -5.49 21.11 -14.10
CA ALA A 154 -6.19 22.11 -13.28
C ALA A 154 -5.41 23.43 -13.18
N ILE A 155 -4.08 23.37 -13.09
CA ILE A 155 -3.20 24.56 -13.12
C ILE A 155 -3.20 25.18 -14.52
N ALA A 156 -3.10 24.36 -15.58
CA ALA A 156 -3.15 24.81 -16.97
C ALA A 156 -4.52 25.38 -17.37
N ALA A 157 -5.60 24.95 -16.71
CA ALA A 157 -6.96 25.47 -16.87
C ALA A 157 -7.26 26.71 -16.01
N GLY A 158 -6.25 27.29 -15.32
CA GLY A 158 -6.37 28.59 -14.65
C GLY A 158 -6.82 28.57 -13.18
N GLY A 159 -6.80 27.41 -12.52
CA GLY A 159 -7.13 27.31 -11.09
C GLY A 159 -5.92 27.53 -10.19
N VAL A 160 -6.06 28.43 -9.22
CA VAL A 160 -5.17 28.61 -8.04
C VAL A 160 -3.94 29.50 -8.25
N PHE A 161 -4.16 30.76 -8.62
CA PHE A 161 -3.50 31.91 -7.98
C PHE A 161 -4.36 33.16 -8.18
N SER A 162 -5.56 33.17 -7.62
CA SER A 162 -6.18 34.45 -7.25
C SER A 162 -5.45 34.94 -6.02
N ALA A 163 -4.36 35.68 -6.23
CA ALA A 163 -3.79 36.53 -5.19
C ALA A 163 -4.92 37.44 -4.66
N PRO A 164 -5.08 37.61 -3.34
CA PRO A 164 -5.89 38.72 -2.84
C PRO A 164 -5.14 40.00 -3.23
N SER A 165 -5.58 40.64 -4.31
CA SER A 165 -5.21 42.01 -4.63
C SER A 165 -5.77 42.90 -3.53
N ALA A 166 -4.93 43.17 -2.53
CA ALA A 166 -5.07 44.32 -1.67
C ALA A 166 -4.90 45.60 -2.51
N ALA A 167 -5.67 46.62 -2.11
CA ALA A 167 -5.66 48.01 -2.58
C ALA A 167 -6.36 48.30 -3.92
N ASP A 168 -7.64 48.70 -3.84
CA ASP A 168 -7.90 50.12 -4.09
C ASP A 168 -9.00 50.64 -3.14
N SER A 169 -8.66 51.72 -2.45
CA SER A 169 -9.47 52.41 -1.46
C SER A 169 -9.63 53.84 -1.95
N GLY A 170 -10.81 54.15 -2.49
CA GLY A 170 -11.30 55.50 -2.75
C GLY A 170 -12.78 55.37 -3.12
N GLY A 171 -13.77 55.92 -2.41
CA GLY A 171 -13.76 57.14 -1.63
C GLY A 171 -14.46 58.23 -2.45
N GLY A 172 -15.77 58.41 -2.23
CA GLY A 172 -16.62 59.49 -2.78
C GLY A 172 -17.86 58.92 -3.47
N GLY A 173 -19.11 59.17 -3.08
CA GLY A 173 -19.68 60.24 -2.28
C GLY A 173 -20.62 61.10 -3.14
N GLY A 174 -21.94 61.00 -2.95
CA GLY A 174 -22.90 62.09 -3.18
C GLY A 174 -23.90 61.97 -4.35
N GLY A 175 -25.16 62.34 -4.05
CA GLY A 175 -26.28 62.68 -4.96
C GLY A 175 -27.31 61.55 -5.10
N GLU A 176 -28.48 61.53 -4.46
CA GLU A 176 -29.57 62.54 -4.42
C GLU A 176 -29.87 63.11 -5.82
N ASP A 177 -30.80 62.46 -6.54
CA ASP A 177 -32.14 62.98 -6.88
C ASP A 177 -33.00 61.88 -7.57
#